data_AF-A0A0F4TSP0-F1
#
_entry.id   AF-A0A0F4TSP0-F1
#
_cell.length_a   1.000
_cell.length_b   1.000
_cell.length_c   1.000
_cell.angle_alpha   90.00
_cell.angle_beta   90.00
_cell.angle_gamma   90.00
#
_symmetry.space_group_name_H-M   'P 1'
#
loop_
_entity.id
_entity.type
_entity.pdbx_description
1 polymer ?
#
loop_
_entity_poly.entity_id
_entity_poly.type
_entity_poly.pdbx_seq_one_letter_code
_entity_poly.pdbx_strand_id
1 'polypeptide(L)'
;MGRGFLLMLLLIALPAAAQIYKYTDADGNTAYSNQPPDGVKAQPVELPPLNRVEPQAPSAPPVEATSREQPRSAYEVLELTNLPTTEALRANNGTFTVNVLIKPRLQGLHLFRLLLDDQPYGQPSNVPILQLVNIDRGTHSLAVQVIDGENIVQQSPTVTFTVQRVHKP
;
A
#
# COMPACT_ATOMS: atom_id res chain seq x y z
N MET A 1 25.44 38.34 28.42
CA MET A 1 24.00 38.28 28.05
C MET A 1 23.79 37.34 26.86
N GLY A 2 23.97 36.02 27.04
CA GLY A 2 23.92 35.08 25.91
C GLY A 2 23.50 33.64 26.24
N ARG A 3 23.22 33.35 27.52
CA ARG A 3 22.80 32.00 27.97
C ARG A 3 21.28 31.86 28.09
N GLY A 4 20.55 32.96 28.23
CA GLY A 4 19.08 32.96 28.25
C GLY A 4 18.45 32.72 26.89
N PHE A 5 19.08 33.20 25.82
CA PHE A 5 18.54 33.07 24.45
C PHE A 5 18.58 31.63 23.93
N LEU A 6 19.62 30.85 24.29
CA LEU A 6 19.77 29.46 23.85
C LEU A 6 18.79 28.51 24.56
N LEU A 7 18.43 28.79 25.81
CA LEU A 7 17.39 28.05 26.55
C LEU A 7 15.97 28.39 26.06
N MET A 8 15.78 29.60 25.52
CA MET A 8 14.49 30.02 24.94
C MET A 8 14.22 29.36 23.58
N LEU A 9 15.26 29.00 22.82
CA LEU A 9 15.11 28.37 21.50
C LEU A 9 14.77 26.86 21.58
N LEU A 10 15.06 26.19 22.69
CA LEU A 10 14.87 24.74 22.84
C LEU A 10 13.43 24.34 23.20
N LEU A 11 12.58 25.30 23.58
CA LEU A 11 11.22 25.02 24.08
C LEU A 11 10.15 24.81 22.99
N ILE A 12 10.49 24.88 21.69
CA ILE A 12 9.50 24.94 20.60
C ILE A 12 9.39 23.62 19.80
N ALA A 13 10.19 22.60 20.11
CA ALA A 13 10.14 21.32 19.40
C ALA A 13 9.13 20.34 20.02
N LEU A 14 7.83 20.53 19.75
CA LEU A 14 6.82 19.48 19.97
C LEU A 14 6.51 18.75 18.66
N PRO A 15 6.39 17.41 18.66
CA PRO A 15 6.00 16.65 17.47
C PRO A 15 4.49 16.78 17.24
N ALA A 16 4.09 17.20 16.04
CA ALA A 16 2.69 17.19 15.61
C ALA A 16 2.36 15.83 14.97
N ALA A 17 1.53 15.02 15.62
CA ALA A 17 0.96 13.81 15.03
C ALA A 17 -0.33 14.16 14.28
N ALA A 18 -0.30 14.13 12.95
CA ALA A 18 -1.48 14.30 12.12
C ALA A 18 -1.99 12.93 11.67
N GLN A 19 -3.14 12.52 12.19
CA GLN A 19 -3.90 11.36 11.71
C GLN A 19 -4.96 11.83 10.73
N ILE A 20 -4.98 11.27 9.53
CA ILE A 20 -5.89 11.63 8.44
C ILE A 20 -6.95 10.53 8.31
N TYR A 21 -8.23 10.90 8.46
CA TYR A 21 -9.37 10.02 8.21
C TYR A 21 -10.16 10.55 7.02
N LYS A 22 -10.54 9.66 6.11
CA LYS A 22 -11.30 9.95 4.89
C LYS A 22 -12.67 9.31 5.00
N TYR A 23 -13.73 10.10 4.83
CA TYR A 23 -15.07 9.58 4.59
C TYR A 23 -15.72 10.34 3.44
N THR A 24 -16.68 9.69 2.77
CA THR A 24 -17.41 10.21 1.62
C THR A 24 -18.82 10.56 2.06
N ASP A 25 -19.31 11.76 1.76
CA ASP A 25 -20.70 12.13 2.01
C ASP A 25 -21.66 11.53 0.95
N ALA A 26 -22.96 11.66 1.20
CA ALA A 26 -24.01 11.08 0.35
C ALA A 26 -24.16 11.76 -1.03
N ASP A 27 -23.46 12.86 -1.28
CA ASP A 27 -23.43 13.59 -2.55
C ASP A 27 -22.10 13.41 -3.31
N GLY A 28 -21.20 12.55 -2.80
CA GLY A 28 -19.96 12.13 -3.47
C GLY A 28 -18.78 13.08 -3.31
N ASN A 29 -18.87 14.09 -2.45
CA ASN A 29 -17.77 15.01 -2.18
C ASN A 29 -16.95 14.57 -0.96
N THR A 30 -15.62 14.75 -1.03
CA THR A 30 -14.71 14.35 0.06
C THR A 30 -14.54 15.52 1.03
N ALA A 31 -15.02 15.37 2.27
CA ALA A 31 -14.87 16.37 3.34
C ALA A 31 -14.18 15.75 4.57
N TYR A 32 -13.39 16.55 5.29
CA TYR A 32 -12.61 16.12 6.46
C TYR A 32 -13.21 16.73 7.74
N SER A 33 -13.51 15.92 8.77
CA SER A 33 -14.09 16.40 10.03
C SER A 33 -13.67 15.55 11.24
N ASN A 34 -13.58 16.17 12.43
CA ASN A 34 -12.86 15.64 13.61
C ASN A 34 -13.72 15.52 14.89
N GLN A 35 -15.01 15.17 14.83
CA GLN A 35 -15.81 15.07 16.08
C GLN A 35 -16.99 14.08 16.04
N PRO A 36 -17.18 13.22 17.07
CA PRO A 36 -18.41 12.46 17.28
C PRO A 36 -19.27 13.04 18.42
N PRO A 37 -20.61 12.86 18.40
CA PRO A 37 -21.43 12.98 19.60
C PRO A 37 -22.06 11.66 20.06
N ASP A 38 -22.05 11.52 21.38
CA ASP A 38 -22.52 10.41 22.22
C ASP A 38 -24.05 10.27 22.34
N GLY A 39 -24.47 9.04 22.63
CA GLY A 39 -25.28 8.76 23.82
C GLY A 39 -26.80 8.66 23.69
N VAL A 40 -27.36 7.44 23.76
CA VAL A 40 -28.47 7.09 24.68
C VAL A 40 -28.69 5.57 24.83
N LYS A 41 -29.11 5.18 26.04
CA LYS A 41 -29.44 3.82 26.50
C LYS A 41 -30.91 3.45 26.23
N ALA A 42 -31.22 2.17 26.02
CA ALA A 42 -32.43 1.51 26.56
C ALA A 42 -32.40 -0.02 26.34
N GLN A 43 -33.15 -0.72 27.19
CA GLN A 43 -33.10 -2.14 27.58
C GLN A 43 -33.99 -3.09 26.75
N PRO A 44 -33.79 -4.42 26.84
CA PRO A 44 -34.35 -5.40 25.92
C PRO A 44 -35.78 -5.80 26.30
N VAL A 45 -36.63 -6.01 25.29
CA VAL A 45 -37.93 -6.67 25.43
C VAL A 45 -37.92 -7.86 24.48
N GLU A 46 -37.78 -9.07 25.04
CA GLU A 46 -37.99 -10.33 24.33
C GLU A 46 -39.49 -10.57 24.17
N LEU A 47 -39.93 -10.75 22.93
CA LEU A 47 -41.25 -11.27 22.60
C LEU A 47 -41.09 -12.55 21.77
N PRO A 48 -41.93 -13.57 22.01
CA PRO A 48 -41.72 -14.93 21.50
C PRO A 48 -41.86 -15.01 19.97
N PRO A 49 -41.19 -15.97 19.31
CA PRO A 49 -41.24 -16.08 17.86
C PRO A 49 -42.61 -16.58 17.42
N LEU A 50 -43.32 -15.74 16.66
CA LEU A 50 -44.44 -16.21 15.85
C LEU A 50 -43.95 -16.33 14.41
N ASN A 51 -43.91 -17.55 13.89
CA ASN A 51 -43.65 -17.83 12.47
C ASN A 51 -44.60 -17.00 11.61
N ARG A 52 -44.03 -16.06 10.86
CA ARG A 52 -44.74 -15.31 9.82
C ARG A 52 -44.02 -15.55 8.51
N VAL A 53 -44.73 -16.13 7.56
CA VAL A 53 -44.26 -16.31 6.18
C VAL A 53 -44.33 -14.94 5.50
N GLU A 54 -43.20 -14.47 5.01
CA GLU A 54 -43.04 -13.14 4.40
C GLU A 54 -43.80 -13.05 3.06
N PRO A 55 -44.59 -11.99 2.80
CA PRO A 55 -45.03 -11.65 1.46
C PRO A 55 -43.84 -11.15 0.62
N GLN A 56 -43.55 -11.79 -0.52
CA GLN A 56 -42.57 -11.32 -1.48
C GLN A 56 -42.92 -9.92 -1.99
N ALA A 57 -42.03 -8.95 -1.77
CA ALA A 57 -42.14 -7.60 -2.31
C ALA A 57 -41.95 -7.59 -3.85
N PRO A 58 -42.56 -6.64 -4.58
CA PRO A 58 -42.40 -6.53 -6.03
C PRO A 58 -40.95 -6.22 -6.42
N SER A 59 -40.52 -6.79 -7.55
CA SER A 59 -39.21 -6.58 -8.15
C SER A 59 -38.95 -5.09 -8.42
N ALA A 60 -37.87 -4.55 -7.85
CA ALA A 60 -37.32 -3.25 -8.22
C ALA A 60 -36.80 -3.31 -9.68
N PRO A 61 -36.85 -2.21 -10.45
CA PRO A 61 -36.27 -2.19 -11.79
C PRO A 61 -34.77 -2.54 -11.72
N PRO A 62 -34.19 -3.13 -12.78
CA PRO A 62 -32.77 -3.46 -12.80
C PRO A 62 -31.99 -2.18 -12.56
N VAL A 63 -31.32 -2.11 -11.40
CA VAL A 63 -30.22 -1.18 -11.23
C VAL A 63 -29.21 -1.64 -12.27
N GLU A 64 -29.01 -0.86 -13.33
CA GLU A 64 -27.84 -1.02 -14.16
C GLU A 64 -26.66 -0.97 -13.20
N ALA A 65 -26.10 -2.15 -12.93
CA ALA A 65 -24.79 -2.26 -12.34
C ALA A 65 -23.91 -1.52 -13.33
N THR A 66 -23.65 -0.24 -13.05
CA THR A 66 -22.46 0.43 -13.51
C THR A 66 -21.34 -0.39 -12.91
N SER A 67 -20.94 -1.42 -13.67
CA SER A 67 -19.68 -2.09 -13.55
C SER A 67 -18.67 -0.96 -13.41
N ARG A 68 -18.23 -0.68 -12.18
CA ARG A 68 -17.01 0.07 -11.97
C ARG A 68 -15.98 -0.74 -12.70
N GLU A 69 -15.69 -0.35 -13.93
CA GLU A 69 -14.66 -0.95 -14.73
C GLU A 69 -13.38 -0.70 -13.93
N GLN A 70 -12.99 -1.70 -13.14
CA GLN A 70 -11.70 -1.72 -12.49
C GLN A 70 -10.70 -1.44 -13.62
N PRO A 71 -9.79 -0.47 -13.45
CA PRO A 71 -8.84 -0.13 -14.50
C PRO A 71 -8.21 -1.42 -14.98
N ARG A 72 -8.46 -1.74 -16.25
CA ARG A 72 -8.05 -3.00 -16.84
C ARG A 72 -6.53 -3.08 -16.72
N SER A 73 -6.03 -4.03 -15.93
CA SER A 73 -4.59 -4.21 -15.73
C SER A 73 -3.91 -4.34 -17.09
N ALA A 74 -2.94 -3.46 -17.37
CA ALA A 74 -2.18 -3.49 -18.62
C ALA A 74 -1.39 -4.80 -18.77
N TYR A 75 -1.00 -5.38 -17.64
CA TYR A 75 -0.34 -6.66 -17.54
C TYR A 75 -1.16 -7.63 -16.69
N GLU A 76 -1.46 -8.79 -17.25
CA GLU A 76 -2.17 -9.89 -16.58
C GLU A 76 -1.37 -10.45 -15.42
N VAL A 77 -0.04 -10.49 -15.55
CA VAL A 77 0.89 -10.90 -14.49
C VAL A 77 1.95 -9.84 -14.33
N LEU A 78 2.20 -9.43 -13.09
CA LEU A 78 3.31 -8.57 -12.70
C LEU A 78 3.70 -8.89 -11.26
N GLU A 79 4.75 -9.70 -11.08
CA GLU A 79 5.15 -10.22 -9.78
C GLU A 79 6.67 -10.26 -9.63
N LEU A 80 7.14 -10.03 -8.40
CA LEU A 80 8.52 -10.28 -8.03
C LEU A 80 8.71 -11.75 -7.69
N THR A 81 9.81 -12.32 -8.17
CA THR A 81 10.24 -13.70 -7.93
C THR A 81 11.70 -13.72 -7.52
N ASN A 82 12.19 -14.89 -7.11
CA ASN A 82 13.55 -15.05 -6.55
C ASN A 82 13.78 -14.29 -5.24
N LEU A 83 12.73 -14.18 -4.41
CA LEU A 83 12.78 -13.65 -3.05
C LEU A 83 12.28 -14.73 -2.07
N PRO A 84 13.02 -15.04 -1.00
CA PRO A 84 12.50 -15.89 0.06
C PRO A 84 11.47 -15.09 0.89
N THR A 85 10.28 -15.66 1.06
CA THR A 85 9.20 -15.05 1.88
C THR A 85 9.09 -15.65 3.27
N THR A 86 9.63 -16.86 3.49
CA THR A 86 9.56 -17.60 4.76
C THR A 86 10.88 -17.61 5.51
N GLU A 87 12.01 -17.45 4.82
CA GLU A 87 13.35 -17.45 5.40
C GLU A 87 14.10 -16.16 5.09
N ALA A 88 15.15 -15.88 5.85
CA ALA A 88 15.95 -14.70 5.60
C ALA A 88 16.88 -14.89 4.40
N LEU A 89 16.91 -13.90 3.52
CA LEU A 89 17.83 -13.81 2.41
C LEU A 89 19.24 -13.52 2.94
N ARG A 90 20.16 -14.48 2.76
CA ARG A 90 21.56 -14.27 3.09
C ARG A 90 22.28 -13.55 1.96
N ALA A 91 22.50 -12.24 2.14
CA ALA A 91 23.28 -11.41 1.24
C ALA A 91 24.44 -10.78 2.01
N ASN A 92 25.59 -11.46 2.05
CA ASN A 92 26.74 -11.06 2.89
C ASN A 92 27.16 -9.59 2.70
N ASN A 93 27.11 -9.10 1.46
CA ASN A 93 27.43 -7.71 1.08
C ASN A 93 26.17 -6.87 0.78
N GLY A 94 24.98 -7.35 1.12
CA GLY A 94 23.71 -6.69 0.81
C GLY A 94 23.37 -6.64 -0.69
N THR A 95 24.05 -7.43 -1.53
CA THR A 95 23.83 -7.44 -2.98
C THR A 95 23.14 -8.73 -3.40
N PHE A 96 22.05 -8.61 -4.15
CA PHE A 96 21.27 -9.73 -4.67
C PHE A 96 20.43 -9.31 -5.88
N THR A 97 19.81 -10.28 -6.53
CA THR A 97 19.02 -10.07 -7.76
C THR A 97 17.61 -10.59 -7.56
N VAL A 98 16.63 -9.83 -8.06
CA VAL A 98 15.22 -10.22 -8.13
C VAL A 98 14.77 -10.30 -9.58
N ASN A 99 13.84 -11.23 -9.84
CA ASN A 99 13.32 -11.45 -11.17
C ASN A 99 11.88 -10.94 -11.25
N VAL A 100 11.50 -10.31 -12.36
CA VAL A 100 10.14 -9.86 -12.61
C VAL A 100 9.45 -10.86 -13.53
N LEU A 101 8.40 -11.52 -13.02
CA LEU A 101 7.49 -12.30 -13.85
C LEU A 101 6.43 -11.34 -14.41
N ILE A 102 6.37 -11.24 -15.74
CA ILE A 102 5.44 -10.34 -16.43
C ILE A 102 4.75 -11.04 -17.60
N LYS A 103 3.44 -10.82 -17.77
CA LYS A 103 2.65 -11.27 -18.93
C LYS A 103 1.60 -10.22 -19.31
N PRO A 104 1.47 -9.83 -20.59
CA PRO A 104 2.38 -10.14 -21.71
C PRO A 104 3.78 -9.55 -21.48
N ARG A 105 4.73 -9.79 -22.40
CA ARG A 105 6.06 -9.15 -22.32
C ARG A 105 5.94 -7.62 -22.19
N LEU A 106 6.92 -7.00 -21.54
CA LEU A 106 6.99 -5.54 -21.38
C LEU A 106 6.75 -4.84 -22.72
N GLN A 107 5.77 -3.93 -22.75
CA GLN A 107 5.25 -3.32 -23.96
C GLN A 107 5.88 -1.96 -24.25
N GLY A 108 6.03 -1.63 -25.54
CA GLY A 108 6.41 -0.29 -25.99
C GLY A 108 7.69 0.24 -25.35
N LEU A 109 7.59 1.43 -24.78
CA LEU A 109 8.66 2.13 -24.06
C LEU A 109 8.54 2.01 -22.53
N HIS A 110 7.72 1.06 -22.04
CA HIS A 110 7.54 0.90 -20.61
C HIS A 110 8.85 0.43 -19.96
N LEU A 111 9.05 0.82 -18.70
CA LEU A 111 10.21 0.45 -17.90
C LEU A 111 9.76 -0.13 -16.56
N PHE A 112 10.58 -1.01 -15.99
CA PHE A 112 10.50 -1.43 -14.60
C PHE A 112 11.16 -0.40 -13.70
N ARG A 113 10.46 0.05 -12.66
CA ARG A 113 11.00 0.84 -11.55
C ARG A 113 10.86 0.00 -10.28
N LEU A 114 11.98 -0.32 -9.64
CA LEU A 114 11.95 -1.04 -8.37
C LEU A 114 11.59 -0.09 -7.23
N LEU A 115 10.80 -0.56 -6.27
CA LEU A 115 10.54 0.14 -5.02
C LEU A 115 11.13 -0.65 -3.87
N LEU A 116 12.00 -0.03 -3.08
CA LEU A 116 12.49 -0.55 -1.80
C LEU A 116 11.88 0.29 -0.69
N ASP A 117 11.18 -0.33 0.24
CA ASP A 117 10.53 0.36 1.37
C ASP A 117 9.65 1.54 0.90
N ASP A 118 8.84 1.25 -0.14
CA ASP A 118 7.93 2.19 -0.84
C ASP A 118 8.63 3.39 -1.52
N GLN A 119 9.96 3.38 -1.65
CA GLN A 119 10.73 4.42 -2.34
C GLN A 119 11.36 3.89 -3.64
N PRO A 120 11.38 4.67 -4.74
CA PRO A 120 12.10 4.30 -5.95
C PRO A 120 13.55 3.94 -5.68
N TYR A 121 13.96 2.76 -6.12
CA TYR A 121 15.31 2.23 -5.95
C TYR A 121 15.98 2.00 -7.29
N GLY A 122 17.17 2.58 -7.45
CA GLY A 122 17.98 2.42 -8.65
C GLY A 122 17.39 3.12 -9.87
N GLN A 123 17.92 2.78 -11.05
CA GLN A 123 17.46 3.32 -12.32
C GLN A 123 16.39 2.42 -12.94
N PRO A 124 15.37 3.00 -13.61
CA PRO A 124 14.42 2.21 -14.37
C PRO A 124 15.08 1.39 -15.47
N SER A 125 14.54 0.21 -15.75
CA SER A 125 15.14 -0.77 -16.66
C SER A 125 14.08 -1.50 -17.49
N ASN A 126 14.40 -1.88 -18.71
CA ASN A 126 13.54 -2.71 -19.55
C ASN A 126 13.85 -4.21 -19.45
N VAL A 127 14.82 -4.62 -18.62
CA VAL A 127 15.14 -6.04 -18.39
C VAL A 127 14.44 -6.57 -17.13
N PRO A 128 13.90 -7.80 -17.16
CA PRO A 128 13.12 -8.38 -16.04
C PRO A 128 14.02 -8.96 -14.93
N ILE A 129 15.28 -8.52 -14.85
CA ILE A 129 16.24 -8.96 -13.84
C ILE A 129 16.82 -7.69 -13.22
N LEU A 130 16.52 -7.46 -11.96
CA LEU A 130 16.83 -6.22 -11.24
C LEU A 130 17.79 -6.50 -10.10
N GLN A 131 18.86 -5.72 -10.01
CA GLN A 131 19.88 -5.89 -8.97
C GLN A 131 19.68 -4.87 -7.86
N LEU A 132 19.76 -5.35 -6.63
CA LEU A 132 19.88 -4.53 -5.44
C LEU A 132 21.30 -4.63 -4.91
N VAL A 133 21.85 -3.50 -4.48
CA VAL A 133 23.24 -3.34 -4.04
C VAL A 133 23.27 -2.67 -2.68
N ASN A 134 24.08 -3.22 -1.78
CA ASN A 134 24.32 -2.71 -0.43
C ASN A 134 23.02 -2.45 0.37
N ILE A 135 22.06 -3.36 0.27
CA ILE A 135 20.87 -3.34 1.12
C ILE A 135 21.29 -3.66 2.55
N ASP A 136 20.76 -2.90 3.49
CA ASP A 136 21.04 -3.10 4.90
C ASP A 136 20.44 -4.41 5.44
N ARG A 137 20.90 -4.81 6.61
CA ARG A 137 20.33 -5.97 7.30
C ARG A 137 18.97 -5.57 7.89
N GLY A 138 18.04 -6.50 7.94
CA GLY A 138 16.71 -6.28 8.53
C GLY A 138 15.58 -6.61 7.58
N THR A 139 14.38 -6.21 7.96
CA THR A 139 13.16 -6.42 7.17
C THR A 139 13.00 -5.28 6.18
N HIS A 140 12.73 -5.64 4.93
CA HIS A 140 12.48 -4.70 3.85
C HIS A 140 11.23 -5.11 3.07
N SER A 141 10.63 -4.17 2.36
CA SER A 141 9.57 -4.41 1.39
C SER A 141 10.07 -4.11 -0.03
N LEU A 142 9.64 -4.94 -0.98
CA LEU A 142 9.94 -4.78 -2.41
C LEU A 142 8.65 -4.83 -3.23
N ALA A 143 8.54 -3.92 -4.18
CA ALA A 143 7.57 -3.99 -5.26
C ALA A 143 8.22 -3.55 -6.57
N VAL A 144 7.62 -3.89 -7.70
CA VAL A 144 8.01 -3.38 -9.00
C VAL A 144 6.85 -2.63 -9.63
N GLN A 145 7.14 -1.44 -10.14
CA GLN A 145 6.23 -0.67 -10.98
C GLN A 145 6.60 -0.85 -12.44
N VAL A 146 5.59 -0.91 -13.30
CA VAL A 146 5.74 -0.62 -14.72
C VAL A 146 5.37 0.84 -14.93
N ILE A 147 6.27 1.61 -15.54
CA ILE A 147 6.11 3.04 -15.79
C ILE A 147 6.22 3.37 -17.28
N ASP A 148 5.52 4.42 -17.69
CA ASP A 148 5.66 5.08 -18.99
C ASP A 148 6.02 6.56 -18.75
N GLY A 149 7.32 6.86 -18.85
CA GLY A 149 7.88 8.10 -18.31
C GLY A 149 7.70 8.19 -16.80
N GLU A 150 6.97 9.20 -16.33
CA GLU A 150 6.63 9.36 -14.89
C GLU A 150 5.28 8.73 -14.51
N ASN A 151 4.51 8.26 -15.50
CA ASN A 151 3.21 7.68 -15.22
C ASN A 151 3.36 6.24 -14.76
N ILE A 152 2.70 5.89 -13.64
CA ILE A 152 2.64 4.51 -13.16
C ILE A 152 1.53 3.79 -13.93
N VAL A 153 1.93 2.80 -14.74
CA VAL A 153 1.01 1.95 -15.51
C VAL A 153 0.41 0.87 -14.62
N GLN A 154 1.25 0.21 -13.82
CA GLN A 154 0.83 -0.85 -12.90
C GLN A 154 1.90 -1.08 -11.83
N GLN A 155 1.50 -1.60 -10.66
CA GLN A 155 2.42 -2.01 -9.61
C GLN A 155 2.15 -3.47 -9.23
N SER A 156 3.21 -4.23 -8.94
CA SER A 156 3.10 -5.57 -8.38
C SER A 156 2.57 -5.54 -6.95
N PRO A 157 2.12 -6.69 -6.41
CA PRO A 157 2.04 -6.86 -4.96
C PRO A 157 3.38 -6.55 -4.29
N THR A 158 3.31 -6.03 -3.07
CA THR A 158 4.48 -5.81 -2.21
C THR A 158 4.89 -7.11 -1.54
N VAL A 159 6.17 -7.44 -1.62
CA VAL A 159 6.79 -8.62 -1.01
C VAL A 159 7.69 -8.18 0.14
N THR A 160 7.41 -8.65 1.34
CA THR A 160 8.26 -8.43 2.51
C THR A 160 9.26 -9.57 2.65
N PHE A 161 10.51 -9.24 2.95
CA PHE A 161 11.60 -10.21 3.12
C PHE A 161 12.60 -9.69 4.16
N THR A 162 13.43 -10.56 4.70
CA THR A 162 14.47 -10.20 5.68
C THR A 162 15.85 -10.43 5.10
N VAL A 163 16.74 -9.43 5.16
CA VAL A 163 18.14 -9.51 4.74
C VAL A 163 19.04 -9.81 5.93
N GLN A 164 19.90 -10.82 5.78
CA GLN A 164 21.01 -11.10 6.69
C GLN A 164 22.35 -10.78 6.04
N ARG A 165 23.15 -9.97 6.72
CA ARG A 165 24.55 -9.67 6.38
C ARG A 165 25.47 -10.31 7.41
N VAL A 166 26.65 -10.74 6.98
CA VAL A 166 27.73 -11.06 7.92
C VAL A 166 28.48 -9.78 8.26
N HIS A 167 28.65 -9.51 9.55
CA HIS A 167 29.60 -8.50 9.98
C HIS A 167 30.99 -9.12 9.92
N LYS A 168 31.87 -8.61 9.07
CA LYS A 168 33.31 -8.84 9.24
C LYS A 168 33.82 -7.76 10.21
N PRO A 169 34.48 -8.14 11.32
CA PRO A 169 35.04 -7.19 12.28
C PRO A 169 36.16 -6.35 11.66
#